data_AF-A0A1D1W213-F1
#
_entry.id   AF-A0A1D1W213-F1
#
_cell.length_a   1.000
_cell.length_b   1.000
_cell.length_c   1.000
_cell.angle_alpha   90.00
_cell.angle_beta   90.00
_cell.angle_gamma   90.00
#
_symmetry.space_group_name_H-M   'P 1'
#
loop_
_entity.id
_entity.type
_entity.pdbx_description
1 polymer ?
#
loop_
_entity_poly.entity_id
_entity_poly.type
_entity_poly.pdbx_seq_one_letter_code
_entity_poly.pdbx_strand_id
1 'polypeptide(L)'
;MLKANWGWQGNARTLRHRGEYLLKHLPLPADVTFEFENDGVTENIPAHKFMLAIGSEVFYAMFFGPAANTTQTTVAIANYPKQIFEALIAFLYADQKPNFAGGKKAEIATVVLQLLQCATQYGVPELAKHCRAEILNSLRVRGQINVCSLLTQARLLEEEIECGALDEIDRHPLAALKKQDLTDVSVDMMVEILRRSQN
;
A
#
# COMPACT_ATOMS: atom_id res chain seq x y z
N MET A 1 -33.70 19.18 -30.20
CA MET A 1 -32.80 18.00 -30.21
C MET A 1 -32.70 17.48 -28.79
N LEU A 2 -33.09 16.23 -28.54
CA LEU A 2 -32.78 15.56 -27.27
C LEU A 2 -31.25 15.44 -27.18
N LYS A 3 -30.65 15.95 -26.10
CA LYS A 3 -29.23 15.72 -25.84
C LYS A 3 -29.02 14.21 -25.76
N ALA A 4 -28.11 13.67 -26.56
CA ALA A 4 -27.72 12.28 -26.45
C ALA A 4 -27.25 11.99 -25.01
N ASN A 5 -27.92 11.05 -24.35
CA ASN A 5 -27.54 10.60 -23.01
C ASN A 5 -26.59 9.42 -23.16
N TRP A 6 -25.29 9.70 -23.09
CA TRP A 6 -24.21 8.71 -23.23
C TRP A 6 -23.92 7.93 -21.93
N GLY A 7 -24.82 8.01 -20.94
CA GLY A 7 -24.66 7.35 -19.65
C GLY A 7 -23.44 7.86 -18.86
N TRP A 8 -23.04 7.11 -17.84
CA TRP A 8 -21.85 7.44 -17.04
C TRP A 8 -20.56 7.26 -17.84
N GLN A 9 -20.55 6.36 -18.84
CA GLN A 9 -19.41 6.10 -19.70
C GLN A 9 -19.04 7.32 -20.54
N GLY A 10 -20.02 8.06 -21.06
CA GLY A 10 -19.78 9.29 -21.82
C GLY A 10 -19.40 10.50 -20.96
N ASN A 11 -19.74 10.49 -19.66
CA ASN A 11 -19.33 11.53 -18.72
C ASN A 11 -17.89 11.34 -18.21
N ALA A 12 -17.37 10.12 -18.23
CA ALA A 12 -16.01 9.78 -17.82
C ALA A 12 -15.01 9.97 -18.98
N ARG A 13 -14.17 11.00 -18.87
CA ARG A 13 -13.28 11.45 -19.96
C ARG A 13 -12.13 10.50 -20.30
N THR A 14 -11.77 9.60 -19.39
CA THR A 14 -10.61 8.69 -19.54
C THR A 14 -10.95 7.31 -18.99
N LEU A 15 -10.14 6.29 -19.34
CA LEU A 15 -10.25 4.96 -18.74
C LEU A 15 -10.11 5.01 -17.22
N ARG A 16 -9.17 5.81 -16.70
CA ARG A 16 -9.03 6.11 -15.27
C ARG A 16 -10.36 6.53 -14.64
N HIS A 17 -11.02 7.55 -15.17
CA HIS A 17 -12.30 8.02 -14.62
C HIS A 17 -13.40 6.95 -14.70
N ARG A 18 -13.39 6.09 -15.74
CA ARG A 18 -14.32 4.98 -15.84
C ARG A 18 -14.03 3.89 -14.80
N GLY A 19 -12.76 3.60 -14.53
CA GLY A 19 -12.33 2.68 -13.48
C GLY A 19 -12.72 3.17 -12.09
N GLU A 20 -12.46 4.44 -11.78
CA GLU A 20 -12.90 5.07 -10.52
C GLU A 20 -14.42 5.00 -10.36
N TYR A 21 -15.17 5.30 -11.42
CA TYR A 21 -16.62 5.21 -11.42
C TYR A 21 -17.09 3.76 -11.19
N LEU A 22 -16.47 2.80 -11.88
CA LEU A 22 -16.80 1.37 -11.76
C LEU A 22 -16.58 0.87 -10.33
N LEU A 23 -15.45 1.19 -9.72
CA LEU A 23 -15.13 0.79 -8.34
C LEU A 23 -16.07 1.44 -7.33
N LYS A 24 -16.36 2.75 -7.50
CA LYS A 24 -17.14 3.53 -6.54
C LYS A 24 -18.64 3.24 -6.59
N HIS A 25 -19.19 3.06 -7.79
CA HIS A 25 -20.63 2.99 -8.00
C HIS A 25 -21.12 1.58 -8.33
N LEU A 26 -20.21 0.64 -8.64
CA LEU A 26 -20.52 -0.73 -9.04
C LEU A 26 -21.71 -0.82 -10.02
N PRO A 27 -21.71 -0.05 -11.13
CA PRO A 27 -22.78 -0.12 -12.14
C PRO A 27 -22.84 -1.49 -12.84
N LEU A 28 -21.78 -2.30 -12.71
CA LEU A 28 -21.73 -3.69 -13.12
C LEU A 28 -21.63 -4.57 -11.86
N PRO A 29 -22.23 -5.78 -11.87
CA PRO A 29 -22.09 -6.71 -10.75
C PRO A 29 -20.63 -7.09 -10.52
N ALA A 30 -20.19 -7.02 -9.27
CA ALA A 30 -18.92 -7.60 -8.84
C ALA A 30 -18.96 -9.13 -8.97
N ASP A 31 -17.88 -9.72 -9.49
CA ASP A 31 -17.72 -11.17 -9.66
C ASP A 31 -16.71 -11.77 -8.65
N VAL A 32 -16.19 -10.94 -7.75
CA VAL A 32 -15.40 -11.34 -6.57
C VAL A 32 -15.63 -10.35 -5.42
N THR A 33 -15.58 -10.87 -4.18
CA THR A 33 -15.61 -10.07 -2.94
C THR A 33 -14.42 -10.45 -2.07
N PHE A 34 -13.69 -9.46 -1.58
CA PHE A 34 -12.63 -9.65 -0.58
C PHE A 34 -13.20 -9.44 0.82
N GLU A 35 -12.98 -10.38 1.72
CA GLU A 35 -13.48 -10.35 3.09
C GLU A 35 -12.36 -10.07 4.08
N PHE A 36 -12.64 -9.23 5.06
CA PHE A 36 -11.74 -8.82 6.12
C PHE A 36 -12.43 -9.09 7.46
N GLU A 37 -11.72 -9.72 8.38
CA GLU A 37 -12.20 -9.90 9.75
C GLU A 37 -11.58 -8.82 10.64
N ASN A 38 -12.42 -8.04 11.31
CA ASN A 38 -12.01 -6.94 12.17
C ASN A 38 -12.81 -7.00 13.48
N ASP A 39 -12.22 -7.54 14.55
CA ASP A 39 -12.83 -7.69 15.87
C ASP A 39 -14.23 -8.34 15.86
N GLY A 40 -14.40 -9.39 15.06
CA GLY A 40 -15.68 -10.11 14.91
C GLY A 40 -16.68 -9.44 13.97
N VAL A 41 -16.31 -8.34 13.32
CA VAL A 41 -17.07 -7.71 12.24
C VAL A 41 -16.44 -8.09 10.90
N THR A 42 -17.25 -8.66 10.00
CA THR A 42 -16.83 -8.92 8.62
C THR A 42 -17.05 -7.68 7.77
N GLU A 43 -15.97 -7.17 7.19
CA GLU A 43 -16.00 -6.08 6.22
C GLU A 43 -15.63 -6.61 4.82
N ASN A 44 -16.24 -6.02 3.78
CA ASN A 44 -16.11 -6.54 2.42
C ASN A 44 -15.68 -5.46 1.42
N ILE A 45 -14.92 -5.88 0.39
CA ILE A 45 -14.62 -5.08 -0.80
C ILE A 45 -15.07 -5.85 -2.05
N PRO A 46 -16.19 -5.45 -2.69
CA PRO A 46 -16.59 -6.00 -3.98
C PRO A 46 -15.68 -5.51 -5.11
N ALA A 47 -15.33 -6.38 -6.06
CA ALA A 47 -14.47 -6.05 -7.19
C ALA A 47 -14.76 -6.91 -8.44
N HIS A 48 -14.01 -6.65 -9.51
CA HIS A 48 -14.13 -7.29 -10.81
C HIS A 48 -12.83 -8.02 -11.16
N LYS A 49 -12.86 -9.35 -11.29
CA LYS A 49 -11.70 -10.20 -11.59
C LYS A 49 -10.92 -9.71 -12.80
N PHE A 50 -11.62 -9.30 -13.85
CA PHE A 50 -10.99 -8.73 -15.05
C PHE A 50 -10.13 -7.51 -14.74
N MET A 51 -10.67 -6.53 -14.00
CA MET A 51 -9.94 -5.31 -13.63
C MET A 51 -8.70 -5.61 -12.78
N LEU A 52 -8.77 -6.65 -11.96
CA LEU A 52 -7.63 -7.06 -11.12
C LEU A 52 -6.56 -7.79 -11.93
N ALA A 53 -6.97 -8.73 -12.78
CA ALA A 53 -6.07 -9.56 -13.56
C ALA A 53 -5.28 -8.78 -14.61
N ILE A 54 -5.82 -7.69 -15.16
CA ILE A 54 -5.07 -6.83 -16.10
C ILE A 54 -3.91 -6.08 -15.44
N GLY A 55 -3.97 -5.85 -14.12
CA GLY A 55 -2.97 -5.07 -13.39
C GLY A 55 -2.10 -5.90 -12.44
N SER A 56 -2.29 -7.22 -12.38
CA SER A 56 -1.61 -8.11 -11.45
C SER A 56 -1.57 -9.54 -11.98
N GLU A 57 -0.36 -10.07 -12.17
CA GLU A 57 -0.19 -11.49 -12.53
C GLU A 57 -0.66 -12.43 -11.41
N VAL A 58 -0.60 -12.00 -10.15
CA VAL A 58 -1.08 -12.78 -9.02
C VAL A 58 -2.60 -12.95 -9.09
N PHE A 59 -3.34 -11.87 -9.36
CA PHE A 59 -4.78 -11.97 -9.57
C PHE A 59 -5.13 -12.70 -10.87
N TYR A 60 -4.34 -12.54 -11.94
CA TYR A 60 -4.50 -13.35 -13.15
C TYR A 60 -4.37 -14.84 -12.84
N ALA A 61 -3.30 -15.26 -12.15
CA ALA A 61 -3.09 -16.65 -11.77
C ALA A 61 -4.21 -17.18 -10.85
N MET A 62 -4.66 -16.35 -9.90
CA MET A 62 -5.73 -16.69 -8.95
C MET A 62 -7.08 -16.94 -9.66
N PHE A 63 -7.45 -16.12 -10.64
CA PHE A 63 -8.80 -16.14 -11.23
C PHE A 63 -8.89 -16.76 -12.63
N PHE A 64 -7.80 -16.74 -13.40
CA PHE A 64 -7.75 -17.17 -14.80
C PHE A 64 -6.58 -18.11 -15.12
N GLY A 65 -5.71 -18.39 -14.14
CA GLY A 65 -4.59 -19.30 -14.30
C GLY A 65 -5.02 -20.78 -14.47
N PRO A 66 -4.09 -21.67 -14.86
CA PRO A 66 -4.39 -23.08 -15.09
C PRO A 66 -4.98 -23.82 -13.87
N ALA A 67 -4.67 -23.35 -12.66
CA ALA A 67 -5.17 -23.88 -11.40
C ALA A 67 -6.24 -23.00 -10.74
N ALA A 68 -6.78 -22.01 -11.47
CA ALA A 68 -7.76 -21.08 -10.92
C ALA A 68 -9.09 -21.78 -10.62
N ASN A 69 -9.67 -21.43 -9.47
CA ASN A 69 -11.02 -21.85 -9.15
C ASN A 69 -12.03 -20.87 -9.78
N THR A 70 -12.59 -21.24 -10.92
CA THR A 70 -13.52 -20.38 -11.68
C THR A 70 -14.79 -20.03 -10.92
N THR A 71 -15.19 -20.85 -9.94
CA THR A 71 -16.37 -20.59 -9.09
C THR A 71 -16.05 -19.81 -7.83
N GLN A 72 -14.79 -19.44 -7.60
CA GLN A 72 -14.41 -18.65 -6.43
C GLN A 72 -14.95 -17.22 -6.57
N THR A 73 -15.89 -16.85 -5.69
CA THR A 73 -16.49 -15.51 -5.62
C THR A 73 -16.05 -14.73 -4.38
N THR A 74 -15.31 -15.38 -3.49
CA THR A 74 -14.91 -14.82 -2.19
C THR A 74 -13.44 -15.12 -1.90
N VAL A 75 -12.71 -14.13 -1.40
CA VAL A 75 -11.29 -14.24 -1.03
C VAL A 75 -11.08 -13.59 0.34
N ALA A 76 -10.70 -14.37 1.35
CA ALA A 76 -10.39 -13.84 2.67
C ALA A 76 -9.00 -13.17 2.68
N ILE A 77 -8.91 -11.97 3.27
CA ILE A 77 -7.67 -11.20 3.44
C ILE A 77 -7.38 -11.06 4.93
N ALA A 78 -6.38 -11.81 5.41
CA ALA A 78 -5.98 -11.79 6.83
C ALA A 78 -4.73 -10.95 7.11
N ASN A 79 -3.89 -10.72 6.09
CA ASN A 79 -2.55 -10.15 6.29
C ASN A 79 -2.50 -8.62 6.21
N TYR A 80 -3.59 -7.98 5.78
CA TYR A 80 -3.62 -6.54 5.54
C TYR A 80 -4.91 -5.92 6.07
N PRO A 81 -4.82 -4.73 6.69
CA PRO A 81 -5.99 -3.93 6.97
C PRO A 81 -6.76 -3.61 5.69
N LYS A 82 -8.08 -3.55 5.78
CA LYS A 82 -8.97 -3.22 4.65
C LYS A 82 -8.52 -1.98 3.88
N GLN A 83 -8.16 -0.90 4.58
CA GLN A 83 -7.72 0.36 3.98
C GLN A 83 -6.48 0.19 3.08
N ILE A 84 -5.53 -0.67 3.45
CA ILE A 84 -4.35 -0.96 2.64
C ILE A 84 -4.77 -1.65 1.34
N PHE A 85 -5.67 -2.62 1.46
CA PHE A 85 -6.17 -3.35 0.30
C PHE A 85 -7.05 -2.47 -0.59
N GLU A 86 -7.87 -1.57 -0.04
CA GLU A 86 -8.63 -0.58 -0.79
C GLU A 86 -7.72 0.30 -1.66
N ALA A 87 -6.56 0.72 -1.13
CA ALA A 87 -5.58 1.49 -1.89
C ALA A 87 -4.97 0.67 -3.06
N LEU A 88 -4.68 -0.61 -2.83
CA LEU A 88 -4.23 -1.53 -3.90
C LEU A 88 -5.29 -1.64 -5.00
N ILE A 89 -6.56 -1.87 -4.64
CA ILE A 89 -7.66 -2.03 -5.58
C ILE A 89 -7.93 -0.72 -6.34
N ALA A 90 -7.92 0.43 -5.66
CA ALA A 90 -8.07 1.73 -6.30
C ALA A 90 -6.96 2.00 -7.33
N PHE A 91 -5.72 1.59 -7.03
CA PHE A 91 -4.62 1.66 -7.99
C PHE A 91 -4.88 0.76 -9.20
N LEU A 92 -5.30 -0.49 -9.01
CA LEU A 92 -5.57 -1.41 -10.13
C LEU A 92 -6.71 -0.94 -11.06
N TYR A 93 -7.69 -0.22 -10.54
CA TYR A 93 -8.80 0.28 -11.35
C TYR A 93 -8.46 1.55 -12.14
N ALA A 94 -7.60 2.39 -11.58
CA ALA A 94 -7.53 3.79 -12.00
C ALA A 94 -6.14 4.40 -11.92
N ASP A 95 -5.09 3.64 -11.60
CA ASP A 95 -3.76 4.15 -11.21
C ASP A 95 -3.89 5.27 -10.15
N GLN A 96 -4.90 5.18 -9.28
CA GLN A 96 -5.15 6.18 -8.26
C GLN A 96 -4.02 6.09 -7.24
N LYS A 97 -3.19 7.13 -7.18
CA LYS A 97 -2.11 7.19 -6.18
C LYS A 97 -2.75 7.34 -4.81
N PRO A 98 -2.35 6.54 -3.82
CA PRO A 98 -2.88 6.66 -2.47
C PRO A 98 -2.54 8.04 -1.92
N ASN A 99 -3.53 8.70 -1.32
CA ASN A 99 -3.30 9.95 -0.63
C ASN A 99 -3.08 9.68 0.85
N PHE A 100 -1.81 9.67 1.28
CA PHE A 100 -1.45 9.44 2.67
C PHE A 100 -1.48 10.72 3.53
N ALA A 101 -1.85 11.87 2.97
CA ALA A 101 -1.72 13.18 3.62
C ALA A 101 -2.74 13.46 4.76
N GLY A 102 -3.66 12.53 5.05
CA GLY A 102 -4.71 12.72 6.06
C GLY A 102 -4.43 12.13 7.45
N GLY A 103 -3.35 11.35 7.61
CA GLY A 103 -3.03 10.65 8.86
C GLY A 103 -2.09 11.41 9.80
N LYS A 104 -1.96 10.95 11.04
CA LYS A 104 -0.85 11.38 11.91
C LYS A 104 0.47 11.00 11.24
N LYS A 105 1.44 11.92 11.21
CA LYS A 105 2.73 11.74 10.49
C LYS A 105 3.45 10.42 10.81
N ALA A 106 3.39 9.97 12.07
CA ALA A 106 4.01 8.71 12.52
C ALA A 106 3.37 7.45 11.92
N GLU A 107 2.08 7.49 11.56
CA GLU A 107 1.35 6.35 10.99
C GLU A 107 1.51 6.26 9.47
N ILE A 108 1.87 7.36 8.81
CA ILE A 108 2.03 7.42 7.35
C ILE A 108 3.11 6.45 6.88
N ALA A 109 4.26 6.39 7.55
CA ALA A 109 5.37 5.51 7.17
C ALA A 109 4.96 4.03 7.22
N THR A 110 4.32 3.62 8.32
CA THR A 110 3.82 2.25 8.51
C THR A 110 2.77 1.89 7.46
N VAL A 111 1.82 2.79 7.18
CA VAL A 111 0.77 2.59 6.17
C VAL A 111 1.38 2.45 4.77
N VAL A 112 2.33 3.30 4.40
CA VAL A 112 3.00 3.23 3.09
C VAL A 112 3.85 1.95 2.98
N LEU A 113 4.51 1.52 4.06
CA LEU A 113 5.28 0.27 4.08
C LEU A 113 4.37 -0.95 3.96
N GLN A 114 3.22 -0.97 4.66
CA GLN A 114 2.23 -2.04 4.50
C GLN A 114 1.67 -2.08 3.08
N LEU A 115 1.43 -0.92 2.45
CA LEU A 115 1.02 -0.88 1.05
C LEU A 115 2.12 -1.35 0.10
N LEU A 116 3.38 -1.05 0.38
CA LEU A 116 4.51 -1.60 -0.37
C LEU A 116 4.53 -3.12 -0.30
N GLN A 117 4.40 -3.71 0.90
CA GLN A 117 4.31 -5.16 1.07
C GLN A 117 3.13 -5.75 0.29
N CYS A 118 1.96 -5.12 0.40
CA CYS A 118 0.76 -5.55 -0.29
C CYS A 118 0.94 -5.50 -1.81
N ALA A 119 1.46 -4.40 -2.34
CA ALA A 119 1.74 -4.23 -3.77
C ALA A 119 2.76 -5.25 -4.28
N THR A 120 3.82 -5.53 -3.52
CA THR A 120 4.81 -6.56 -3.85
C THR A 120 4.19 -7.95 -3.84
N GLN A 121 3.40 -8.29 -2.80
CA GLN A 121 2.73 -9.59 -2.69
C GLN A 121 1.76 -9.85 -3.85
N TYR A 122 1.04 -8.83 -4.29
CA TYR A 122 0.08 -8.93 -5.39
C TYR A 122 0.69 -8.58 -6.77
N GLY A 123 2.00 -8.39 -6.87
CA GLY A 123 2.68 -8.18 -8.16
C GLY A 123 2.29 -6.90 -8.88
N VAL A 124 2.22 -5.77 -8.16
CA VAL A 124 1.88 -4.44 -8.70
C VAL A 124 3.12 -3.51 -8.62
N PRO A 125 4.08 -3.63 -9.56
CA PRO A 125 5.41 -3.02 -9.43
C PRO A 125 5.39 -1.48 -9.43
N GLU A 126 4.50 -0.85 -10.19
CA GLU A 126 4.43 0.62 -10.24
C GLU A 126 3.91 1.22 -8.93
N LEU A 127 2.99 0.54 -8.25
CA LEU A 127 2.54 0.95 -6.91
C LEU A 127 3.66 0.72 -5.87
N ALA A 128 4.35 -0.42 -5.92
CA ALA A 128 5.49 -0.69 -5.05
C ALA A 128 6.58 0.38 -5.22
N LYS A 129 6.95 0.71 -6.46
CA LYS A 129 7.90 1.79 -6.78
C LYS A 129 7.45 3.14 -6.22
N HIS A 130 6.17 3.47 -6.35
CA HIS A 130 5.63 4.71 -5.79
C HIS A 130 5.75 4.75 -4.26
N CYS A 131 5.42 3.65 -3.57
CA CYS A 131 5.53 3.55 -2.11
C CYS A 131 6.98 3.67 -1.64
N ARG A 132 7.93 3.00 -2.31
CA ARG A 132 9.38 3.14 -2.01
C ARG A 132 9.85 4.57 -2.13
N ALA A 133 9.49 5.24 -3.23
CA ALA A 133 9.86 6.64 -3.45
C ALA A 133 9.29 7.55 -2.35
N GLU A 134 8.05 7.31 -1.91
CA GLU A 134 7.41 8.09 -0.84
C GLU A 134 8.12 7.91 0.51
N ILE A 135 8.51 6.67 0.84
CA ILE A 135 9.27 6.37 2.07
C ILE A 135 10.64 7.05 2.03
N LEU A 136 11.39 6.88 0.94
CA LEU A 136 12.73 7.48 0.78
C LEU A 136 12.69 9.01 0.78
N ASN A 137 11.66 9.62 0.18
CA ASN A 137 11.47 11.07 0.24
C ASN A 137 11.16 11.54 1.65
N SER A 138 10.32 10.80 2.38
CA SER A 138 9.93 11.15 3.74
C SER A 138 11.09 10.97 4.74
N LEU A 139 12.04 10.06 4.49
CA LEU A 139 13.29 9.96 5.23
C LEU A 139 14.15 11.22 5.14
N ARG A 140 14.15 11.89 3.97
CA ARG A 140 14.93 13.12 3.75
C ARG A 140 14.35 14.34 4.46
N VAL A 141 13.07 14.30 4.83
CA VAL A 141 12.40 15.41 5.51
C VAL A 141 12.52 15.23 7.02
N ARG A 142 13.38 16.05 7.63
CA ARG A 142 13.69 15.98 9.06
C ARG A 142 12.43 16.06 9.93
N GLY A 143 12.28 15.04 10.79
CA GLY A 143 11.20 14.97 11.79
C GLY A 143 9.84 14.57 11.22
N GLN A 144 9.77 14.08 9.97
CA GLN A 144 8.52 13.58 9.39
C GLN A 144 8.24 12.12 9.75
N ILE A 145 9.28 11.29 9.90
CA ILE A 145 9.17 9.85 10.22
C ILE A 145 10.13 9.51 11.36
N ASN A 146 9.70 8.59 12.23
CA ASN A 146 10.59 7.90 13.16
C ASN A 146 11.46 6.90 12.36
N VAL A 147 12.69 7.32 12.04
CA VAL A 147 13.63 6.55 11.22
C VAL A 147 13.99 5.20 11.87
N CYS A 148 14.07 5.14 13.20
CA CYS A 148 14.43 3.93 13.93
C CYS A 148 13.30 2.88 13.90
N SER A 149 12.05 3.31 14.05
CA SER A 149 10.88 2.43 13.91
C SER A 149 10.75 1.92 12.47
N LEU A 150 10.92 2.80 11.47
CA LEU A 150 10.92 2.40 10.07
C LEU A 150 12.01 1.37 9.77
N LEU A 151 13.24 1.59 10.25
CA LEU A 151 14.36 0.68 10.02
C LEU A 151 14.13 -0.70 10.63
N THR A 152 13.52 -0.77 11.81
CA THR A 152 13.11 -2.05 12.42
C THR A 152 12.13 -2.81 11.53
N GLN A 153 11.21 -2.11 10.87
CA GLN A 153 10.24 -2.74 9.95
C GLN A 153 10.87 -3.06 8.58
N ALA A 154 11.68 -2.16 8.02
CA ALA A 154 12.27 -2.26 6.69
C ALA A 154 13.31 -3.39 6.57
N ARG A 155 14.07 -3.67 7.64
CA ARG A 155 15.03 -4.77 7.74
C ARG A 155 14.50 -6.13 7.33
N LEU A 156 13.20 -6.34 7.55
CA LEU A 156 12.56 -7.62 7.28
C LEU A 156 12.06 -7.71 5.82
N LEU A 157 12.15 -6.64 5.04
CA LEU A 157 11.30 -6.47 3.85
C LEU A 157 12.01 -5.88 2.63
N GLU A 158 12.85 -4.83 2.78
CA GLU A 158 13.34 -4.02 1.65
C GLU A 158 14.74 -3.42 1.95
N GLU A 159 15.79 -3.99 1.35
CA GLU A 159 17.20 -3.59 1.53
C GLU A 159 17.46 -2.11 1.17
N GLU A 160 16.83 -1.59 0.11
CA GLU A 160 16.99 -0.19 -0.31
C GLU A 160 16.50 0.81 0.77
N ILE A 161 15.40 0.48 1.44
CA ILE A 161 14.83 1.32 2.50
C ILE A 161 15.71 1.23 3.75
N GLU A 162 16.23 0.04 4.06
CA GLU A 162 17.20 -0.16 5.14
C GLU A 162 18.44 0.72 4.94
N CYS A 163 19.08 0.65 3.77
CA CYS A 163 20.25 1.48 3.47
C CYS A 163 19.93 2.97 3.59
N GLY A 164 18.80 3.43 3.02
CA GLY A 164 18.39 4.83 3.11
C GLY A 164 18.14 5.31 4.54
N ALA A 165 17.57 4.45 5.40
CA ALA A 165 17.34 4.78 6.80
C ALA A 165 18.65 4.82 7.61
N LEU A 166 19.57 3.88 7.38
CA LEU A 166 20.90 3.88 7.99
C LEU A 166 21.71 5.12 7.61
N ASP A 167 21.70 5.50 6.33
CA ASP A 167 22.37 6.71 5.84
C ASP A 167 21.85 7.98 6.52
N GLU A 168 20.55 8.05 6.79
CA GLU A 168 19.94 9.21 7.46
C GLU A 168 20.28 9.25 8.96
N ILE A 169 20.38 8.08 9.61
CA ILE A 169 20.86 7.96 10.99
C ILE A 169 22.32 8.41 11.09
N ASP A 170 23.18 7.94 10.19
CA ASP A 170 24.60 8.27 10.16
C ASP A 170 24.80 9.78 9.91
N ARG A 171 23.96 10.39 9.06
CA ARG A 171 24.01 11.83 8.78
C ARG A 171 23.50 12.70 9.94
N HIS A 172 22.54 12.21 10.73
CA HIS A 172 21.87 13.00 11.77
C HIS A 172 21.56 12.19 13.05
N PRO A 173 22.58 11.67 13.78
CA PRO A 173 22.37 10.71 14.87
C PRO A 173 21.56 11.28 16.04
N LEU A 174 21.79 12.55 16.42
CA LEU A 174 21.05 13.20 17.52
C LEU A 174 19.58 13.46 17.18
N ALA A 175 19.24 13.60 15.89
CA ALA A 175 17.87 13.79 15.46
C ALA A 175 17.08 12.48 15.44
N ALA A 176 17.76 11.36 15.16
CA ALA A 176 17.20 10.01 15.17
C ALA A 176 17.04 9.42 16.59
N LEU A 177 17.90 9.83 17.53
CA LEU A 177 17.90 9.36 18.92
C LEU A 177 17.01 10.19 19.87
N LYS A 178 15.82 10.58 19.43
CA LYS A 178 14.85 11.22 20.34
C LYS A 178 14.20 10.16 21.20
N LYS A 179 14.02 10.45 22.49
CA LYS A 179 13.41 9.53 23.47
C LYS A 179 12.05 8.95 23.03
N GLN A 180 11.28 9.73 22.27
CA GLN A 180 9.96 9.34 21.76
C GLN A 180 10.06 8.38 20.57
N ASP A 181 11.20 8.38 19.87
CA ASP A 181 11.43 7.58 18.66
C ASP A 181 12.06 6.21 18.97
N LEU A 182 12.53 6.02 20.21
CA LEU A 182 13.22 4.81 20.69
C LEU A 182 12.30 3.82 21.41
N THR A 183 11.02 4.13 21.60
CA THR A 183 10.09 3.30 22.37
C THR A 183 9.82 1.94 21.72
N ASP A 184 9.89 1.88 20.39
CA ASP A 184 9.57 0.68 19.60
C ASP A 184 10.80 0.07 18.91
N VAL A 185 12.01 0.40 19.39
CA VAL A 185 13.28 -0.02 18.79
C VAL A 185 13.90 -1.15 19.62
N SER A 186 14.38 -2.21 18.98
CA SER A 186 15.04 -3.32 19.70
C SER A 186 16.37 -2.89 20.32
N VAL A 187 16.80 -3.59 21.38
CA VAL A 187 18.09 -3.32 22.04
C VAL A 187 19.26 -3.52 21.07
N ASP A 188 19.20 -4.54 20.21
CA ASP A 188 20.24 -4.80 19.20
C ASP A 188 20.36 -3.64 18.21
N MET A 189 19.22 -3.10 17.78
CA MET A 189 19.15 -1.96 16.88
C MET A 189 19.72 -0.68 17.53
N MET A 190 19.42 -0.45 18.82
CA MET A 190 20.01 0.64 19.58
C MET A 190 21.53 0.50 19.72
N VAL A 191 22.04 -0.71 20.00
CA VAL A 191 23.48 -0.98 20.10
C VAL A 191 24.17 -0.70 18.77
N GLU A 192 23.54 -1.05 17.65
CA GLU A 192 24.07 -0.78 16.32
C GLU A 192 24.12 0.72 16.02
N ILE A 193 23.03 1.45 16.26
CA ILE A 193 23.01 2.93 16.08
C ILE A 193 24.12 3.59 16.92
N LEU A 194 24.25 3.17 18.18
CA LEU A 194 25.27 3.71 19.08
C LEU A 194 26.70 3.42 18.58
N ARG A 195 26.96 2.22 18.07
CA ARG A 195 28.25 1.88 17.45
C ARG A 195 28.54 2.73 16.21
N ARG A 196 27.53 3.00 15.38
CA ARG A 196 27.69 3.83 14.18
C ARG A 196 27.93 5.30 14.52
N SER A 197 27.33 5.82 15.59
CA SER A 197 27.53 7.20 16.05
C SER A 197 28.91 7.50 16.66
N GLN A 198 29.75 6.49 16.89
CA GLN A 198 31.08 6.63 17.50
C GLN A 198 32.22 6.68 16.46
N ASN A 199 31.93 6.44 15.19
CA ASN A 199 32.86 6.55 14.06
C ASN A 199 32.59 7.82 13.26
#